data_AF-A0A916E1U0-F1
#
_entry.id   AF-A0A916E1U0-F1
#
_cell.length_a   1.000
_cell.length_b   1.000
_cell.length_c   1.000
_cell.angle_alpha   90.00
_cell.angle_beta   90.00
_cell.angle_gamma   90.00
#
_symmetry.space_group_name_H-M   'P 1'
#
loop_
_entity.id
_entity.type
_entity.pdbx_description
1 polymer ?
#
loop_
_entity_poly.entity_id
_entity_poly.type
_entity_poly.pdbx_seq_one_letter_code
_entity_poly.pdbx_strand_id
1 'polypeptide(L)'
;MRDNILQGLRYVIDNGYDARIPEGGGNCIRSILKDEQLICLLEGWYISVPAHHITRLEEYNTVEQEQENVIEPPQECFFNIRVYKKWNTKRIEKEGFVKKISNKIQKNLYKAYRHYLNKETAISFKTLEYYDAISYTIIKEDNVDISIHVGEVIDIEDDGTKNWEYALIRGIFTHQANDYKKYAFFILDWYYNTGRIDDLTGCRIYGLQESKDVLWPHIHSFHIVDRNPHVHFVYNCKANCTNEHKTNNLEYLRNEFFYLAV
;
A
#
# COMPACT_ATOMS: atom_id res chain seq x y z
N MET A 1 2.70 11.07 -19.47
CA MET A 1 2.29 9.74 -18.98
C MET A 1 0.78 9.67 -19.16
N ARG A 2 0.23 8.69 -19.90
CA ARG A 2 -1.23 8.54 -20.00
C ARG A 2 -1.68 7.79 -18.76
N ASP A 3 -2.54 8.41 -17.95
CA ASP A 3 -3.20 7.73 -16.84
C ASP A 3 -3.97 6.51 -17.38
N ASN A 4 -3.93 5.41 -16.64
CA ASN A 4 -4.65 4.20 -17.04
C ASN A 4 -6.17 4.43 -16.94
N ILE A 5 -7.00 3.61 -17.60
CA ILE A 5 -8.45 3.86 -17.70
C ILE A 5 -9.12 3.97 -16.32
N LEU A 6 -8.68 3.19 -15.33
CA LEU A 6 -9.20 3.23 -13.97
C LEU A 6 -8.75 4.46 -13.19
N GLN A 7 -7.49 4.91 -13.37
CA GLN A 7 -6.96 6.15 -12.83
C GLN A 7 -7.69 7.36 -13.42
N GLY A 8 -7.94 7.38 -14.73
CA GLY A 8 -8.75 8.39 -15.38
C GLY A 8 -10.19 8.40 -14.87
N LEU A 9 -10.80 7.22 -14.72
CA LEU A 9 -12.16 7.08 -14.16
C LEU A 9 -12.22 7.60 -12.72
N ARG A 10 -11.26 7.20 -11.87
CA ARG A 10 -11.13 7.67 -10.49
C ARG A 10 -10.92 9.19 -10.44
N TYR A 11 -10.06 9.72 -11.31
CA TYR A 11 -9.77 11.14 -11.37
C TYR A 11 -11.03 11.96 -11.64
N VAL A 12 -11.84 11.54 -12.60
CA VAL A 12 -13.12 12.18 -12.93
C VAL A 12 -14.13 12.07 -11.77
N ILE A 13 -14.22 10.91 -11.11
CA ILE A 13 -15.10 10.70 -9.95
C ILE A 13 -14.79 11.69 -8.83
N ASP A 14 -13.52 11.95 -8.59
CA ASP A 14 -13.01 12.84 -7.55
C ASP A 14 -13.06 14.34 -7.94
N ASN A 15 -13.82 14.71 -8.99
CA ASN A 15 -13.95 16.04 -9.61
C ASN A 15 -12.74 16.51 -10.44
N GLY A 16 -11.83 15.63 -10.82
CA GLY A 16 -10.82 15.95 -11.81
C GLY A 16 -11.45 16.41 -13.13
N TYR A 17 -10.85 17.43 -13.76
CA TYR A 17 -11.32 17.97 -15.03
C TYR A 17 -10.81 17.14 -16.21
N ASP A 18 -11.72 16.52 -16.97
CA ASP A 18 -11.44 15.88 -18.26
C ASP A 18 -12.28 16.57 -19.35
N ALA A 19 -11.62 17.20 -20.32
CA ALA A 19 -12.27 17.97 -21.39
C ALA A 19 -13.18 17.12 -22.30
N ARG A 20 -13.06 15.79 -22.27
CA ARG A 20 -13.93 14.87 -23.01
C ARG A 20 -15.28 14.65 -22.32
N ILE A 21 -15.39 15.02 -21.05
CA ILE A 21 -16.59 14.82 -20.23
C ILE A 21 -17.27 16.18 -20.08
N PRO A 22 -18.49 16.35 -20.63
CA PRO A 22 -19.19 17.63 -20.55
C PRO A 22 -19.47 18.02 -19.10
N GLU A 23 -19.52 19.33 -18.83
CA GLU A 23 -19.85 19.87 -17.52
C GLU A 23 -21.16 19.27 -16.99
N GLY A 24 -21.11 18.70 -15.77
CA GLY A 24 -22.22 17.96 -15.17
C GLY A 24 -22.19 16.43 -15.38
N GLY A 25 -21.37 15.92 -16.31
CA GLY A 25 -21.19 14.48 -16.57
C GLY A 25 -20.52 13.71 -15.42
N GLY A 26 -19.75 14.39 -14.56
CA GLY A 26 -19.14 13.79 -13.36
C GLY A 26 -20.16 13.20 -12.38
N ASN A 27 -21.39 13.74 -12.34
CA ASN A 27 -22.45 13.20 -11.49
C ASN A 27 -22.97 11.83 -11.97
N CYS A 28 -22.98 11.60 -13.28
CA CYS A 28 -23.35 10.31 -13.86
C CYS A 28 -22.29 9.26 -13.53
N ILE A 29 -21.01 9.61 -13.60
CA ILE A 29 -19.90 8.70 -13.29
C ILE A 29 -19.84 8.41 -11.78
N ARG A 30 -20.17 9.38 -10.93
CA ARG A 30 -20.31 9.15 -9.48
C ARG A 30 -21.38 8.16 -9.09
N SER A 31 -22.35 7.89 -9.96
CA SER A 31 -23.33 6.84 -9.71
C SER A 31 -22.70 5.44 -9.68
N ILE A 32 -21.51 5.25 -10.29
CA ILE A 32 -20.71 4.01 -10.18
C ILE A 32 -20.32 3.74 -8.74
N LEU A 33 -20.05 4.78 -7.92
CA LEU A 33 -19.77 4.61 -6.49
C LEU A 33 -20.99 4.19 -5.67
N LYS A 34 -22.19 4.18 -6.25
CA LYS A 34 -23.43 3.70 -5.60
C LYS A 34 -23.75 2.26 -5.96
N ASP A 35 -23.05 1.68 -6.93
CA ASP A 35 -23.23 0.29 -7.36
C ASP A 35 -22.35 -0.62 -6.49
N GLU A 36 -22.99 -1.52 -5.72
CA GLU A 36 -22.31 -2.42 -4.80
C GLU A 36 -21.37 -3.42 -5.50
N GLN A 37 -21.56 -3.69 -6.79
CA GLN A 37 -20.68 -4.57 -7.56
C GLN A 37 -19.47 -3.83 -8.13
N LEU A 38 -19.67 -2.56 -8.53
CA LEU A 38 -18.62 -1.75 -9.16
C LEU A 38 -17.78 -0.97 -8.14
N ILE A 39 -18.30 -0.71 -6.94
CA ILE A 39 -17.54 -0.01 -5.90
C ILE A 39 -16.25 -0.76 -5.56
N CYS A 40 -16.28 -2.10 -5.50
CA CYS A 40 -15.10 -2.92 -5.22
C CYS A 40 -13.99 -2.79 -6.29
N LEU A 41 -14.30 -2.38 -7.53
CA LEU A 41 -13.29 -2.10 -8.57
C LEU A 41 -12.53 -0.80 -8.31
N LEU A 42 -13.14 0.13 -7.58
CA LEU A 42 -12.61 1.46 -7.27
C LEU A 42 -12.16 1.60 -5.81
N GLU A 43 -12.53 0.66 -4.95
CA GLU A 43 -12.04 0.54 -3.57
C GLU A 43 -10.52 0.33 -3.59
N GLY A 44 -9.80 1.19 -2.86
CA GLY A 44 -8.34 1.18 -2.81
C GLY A 44 -7.65 2.08 -3.84
N TRP A 45 -8.37 2.59 -4.85
CA TRP A 45 -7.83 3.58 -5.79
C TRP A 45 -8.12 5.00 -5.30
N TYR A 46 -7.09 5.84 -5.24
CA TYR A 46 -7.20 7.27 -5.00
C TYR A 46 -6.22 8.00 -5.90
N ILE A 47 -6.51 9.26 -6.25
CA ILE A 47 -5.48 10.11 -6.84
C ILE A 47 -4.48 10.43 -5.73
N SER A 48 -3.22 10.04 -5.90
CA SER A 48 -2.14 10.52 -5.07
C SER A 48 -2.04 12.03 -5.24
N VAL A 49 -2.52 12.78 -4.25
CA VAL A 49 -2.27 14.21 -4.18
C VAL A 49 -0.77 14.35 -3.90
N PRO A 50 0.01 15.05 -4.76
CA PRO A 50 1.43 15.22 -4.52
C PRO A 50 1.66 15.79 -3.12
N ALA A 51 2.72 15.37 -2.43
CA ALA A 51 2.94 15.73 -1.03
C ALA A 51 2.98 17.25 -0.82
N HIS A 52 3.44 18.01 -1.82
CA HIS A 52 3.45 19.47 -1.84
C HIS A 52 2.06 20.13 -1.97
N HIS A 53 1.03 19.41 -2.43
CA HIS A 53 -0.35 19.86 -2.45
C HIS A 53 -1.12 19.52 -1.17
N ILE A 54 -0.70 18.51 -0.41
CA ILE A 54 -1.26 18.20 0.92
C ILE A 54 -1.01 19.36 1.89
N THR A 55 0.14 20.04 1.77
CA THR A 55 0.46 21.25 2.53
C THR A 55 -0.57 22.37 2.41
N ARG A 56 -1.30 22.49 1.29
CA ARG A 56 -2.35 23.52 1.13
C ARG A 56 -3.72 23.14 1.71
N LEU A 57 -4.01 21.84 1.89
CA LEU A 57 -5.27 21.39 2.49
C LEU A 57 -5.20 21.31 4.02
N GLU A 58 -4.01 21.12 4.58
CA GLU A 58 -3.78 21.06 6.03
C GLU A 58 -3.51 22.42 6.69
N GLU A 59 -3.41 23.52 5.92
CA GLU A 59 -3.23 24.89 6.43
C GLU A 59 -4.38 25.40 7.33
N TYR A 60 -5.47 24.63 7.50
CA TYR A 60 -6.54 24.95 8.46
C TYR A 60 -6.41 24.30 9.84
N ASN A 61 -5.41 23.44 10.09
CA ASN A 61 -5.19 22.83 11.42
C ASN A 61 -3.72 22.88 11.87
N THR A 62 -2.98 23.94 11.53
CA THR A 62 -1.65 24.24 12.05
C THR A 62 -1.72 24.87 13.44
N VAL A 63 -2.23 24.12 14.41
CA VAL A 63 -1.96 24.38 15.82
C VAL A 63 -1.61 23.03 16.45
N GLU A 64 -0.34 22.88 16.83
CA GLU A 64 0.24 21.76 17.61
C GLU A 64 0.47 20.42 16.89
N GLN A 65 1.45 20.38 15.98
CA GLN A 65 2.25 19.15 15.78
C GLN A 65 3.69 19.46 16.17
N GLU A 66 3.97 19.34 17.46
CA GLU A 66 5.32 19.28 18.02
C GLU A 66 6.11 18.11 17.36
N GLN A 67 7.43 18.11 17.51
CA GLN A 67 8.45 17.20 16.95
C GLN A 67 8.22 15.66 17.14
N GLU A 68 7.06 15.22 17.64
CA GLU A 68 6.79 13.90 18.17
C GLU A 68 6.60 12.79 17.09
N ASN A 69 6.52 13.13 15.80
CA ASN A 69 6.27 12.16 14.71
C ASN A 69 7.34 12.12 13.61
N VAL A 70 8.57 12.57 13.88
CA VAL A 70 9.67 12.44 12.90
C VAL A 70 10.03 10.98 12.72
N ILE A 71 9.76 10.44 11.53
CA ILE A 71 10.18 9.10 11.12
C ILE A 71 11.59 9.21 10.53
N GLU A 72 12.50 8.40 11.06
CA GLU A 72 13.86 8.35 10.58
C GLU A 72 13.91 7.74 9.18
N PRO A 73 14.56 8.40 8.21
CA PRO A 73 14.72 7.84 6.89
C PRO A 73 15.67 6.64 6.91
N PRO A 74 15.37 5.56 6.16
CA PRO A 74 16.27 4.42 6.04
C PRO A 74 17.49 4.72 5.17
N GLN A 75 17.38 5.71 4.26
CA GLN A 75 18.42 6.17 3.35
C GLN A 75 18.27 7.68 3.13
N GLU A 76 19.37 8.40 2.86
CA GLU A 76 19.40 9.87 2.76
C GLU A 76 18.50 10.45 1.66
N CYS A 77 18.22 9.68 0.61
CA CYS A 77 17.36 10.12 -0.50
C CYS A 77 15.86 10.14 -0.14
N PHE A 78 15.45 9.60 1.01
CA PHE A 78 14.06 9.61 1.47
C PHE A 78 13.83 10.72 2.50
N PHE A 79 12.83 11.57 2.29
CA PHE A 79 12.51 12.67 3.21
C PHE A 79 11.01 12.99 3.21
N ASN A 80 10.58 13.95 4.04
CA ASN A 80 9.17 14.30 4.25
C ASN A 80 8.28 13.10 4.62
N ILE A 81 8.83 12.16 5.38
CA ILE A 81 8.13 10.92 5.74
C ILE A 81 7.04 11.24 6.77
N ARG A 82 5.80 10.90 6.45
CA ARG A 82 4.62 11.16 7.27
C ARG A 82 3.72 9.95 7.30
N VAL A 83 3.10 9.68 8.45
CA VAL A 83 2.09 8.63 8.62
C VAL A 83 0.76 9.24 9.02
N TYR A 84 -0.33 8.63 8.55
CA TYR A 84 -1.66 9.23 8.65
C TYR A 84 -2.67 8.28 9.29
N LYS A 85 -3.66 8.88 9.98
CA LYS A 85 -4.81 8.19 10.59
C LYS A 85 -4.39 7.00 11.47
N LYS A 86 -3.78 7.31 12.61
CA LYS A 86 -3.37 6.31 13.61
C LYS A 86 -4.55 5.43 14.04
N TRP A 87 -4.34 4.13 14.08
CA TRP A 87 -5.37 3.16 14.44
C TRP A 87 -5.60 3.13 15.96
N ASN A 88 -6.88 3.01 16.34
CA ASN A 88 -7.26 2.71 17.72
C ASN A 88 -7.12 1.21 18.02
N THR A 89 -7.19 0.83 19.30
CA THR A 89 -7.05 -0.57 19.72
C THR A 89 -8.06 -1.50 19.05
N LYS A 90 -9.33 -1.07 18.97
CA LYS A 90 -10.43 -1.88 18.40
C LYS A 90 -10.14 -2.25 16.94
N ARG A 91 -9.60 -1.30 16.17
CA ARG A 91 -9.22 -1.53 14.77
C ARG A 91 -8.04 -2.47 14.65
N ILE A 92 -7.00 -2.28 15.46
CA ILE A 92 -5.81 -3.15 15.48
C ILE A 92 -6.23 -4.61 15.73
N GLU A 93 -7.10 -4.84 16.71
CA GLU A 93 -7.61 -6.18 17.05
C GLU A 93 -8.49 -6.75 15.94
N LYS A 94 -9.39 -5.94 15.34
CA LYS A 94 -10.25 -6.35 14.22
C LYS A 94 -9.43 -6.85 13.01
N GLU A 95 -8.32 -6.19 12.71
CA GLU A 95 -7.42 -6.57 11.61
C GLU A 95 -6.46 -7.72 11.97
N GLY A 96 -6.53 -8.24 13.21
CA GLY A 96 -5.72 -9.37 13.68
C GLY A 96 -4.30 -8.99 14.09
N PHE A 97 -4.02 -7.71 14.33
CA PHE A 97 -2.72 -7.22 14.79
C PHE A 97 -2.66 -7.02 16.31
N VAL A 98 -1.46 -6.75 16.82
CA VAL A 98 -1.20 -6.57 18.26
C VAL A 98 -0.42 -5.29 18.51
N LYS A 99 -0.76 -4.58 19.59
CA LYS A 99 -0.04 -3.36 20.01
C LYS A 99 1.34 -3.64 20.60
N LYS A 100 1.57 -4.85 21.10
CA LYS A 100 2.83 -5.25 21.72
C LYS A 100 3.53 -6.30 20.88
N ILE A 101 4.84 -6.16 20.73
CA ILE A 101 5.67 -7.10 19.98
C ILE A 101 5.51 -8.52 20.57
N SER A 102 5.02 -9.45 19.74
CA SER A 102 5.01 -10.88 20.02
C SER A 102 6.28 -11.55 19.47
N ASN A 103 6.55 -12.81 19.86
CA ASN A 103 7.72 -13.55 19.37
C ASN A 103 7.79 -13.63 17.83
N LYS A 104 6.64 -13.82 17.17
CA LYS A 104 6.58 -13.88 15.70
C LYS A 104 6.93 -12.54 15.06
N ILE A 105 6.35 -11.44 15.57
CA ILE A 105 6.65 -10.09 15.08
C ILE A 105 8.12 -9.74 15.38
N GLN A 106 8.63 -10.08 16.56
CA GLN A 106 10.01 -9.78 16.94
C GLN A 106 11.02 -10.38 15.95
N LYS A 107 10.83 -11.63 15.52
CA LYS A 107 11.70 -12.29 14.55
C LYS A 107 11.73 -11.56 13.20
N ASN A 108 10.56 -11.19 12.68
CA ASN A 108 10.45 -10.49 11.39
C ASN A 108 10.95 -9.04 11.48
N LEU A 109 10.62 -8.34 12.57
CA LEU A 109 11.09 -6.98 12.81
C LEU A 109 12.61 -6.93 13.01
N TYR A 110 13.20 -7.91 13.69
CA TYR A 110 14.65 -8.02 13.84
C TYR A 110 15.33 -8.18 12.48
N LYS A 111 14.81 -9.06 11.62
CA LYS A 111 15.31 -9.21 10.25
C LYS A 111 15.21 -7.89 9.47
N ALA A 112 14.10 -7.17 9.57
CA ALA A 112 13.91 -5.89 8.89
C ALA A 112 14.94 -4.85 9.37
N TYR A 113 15.10 -4.67 10.68
CA TYR A 113 16.10 -3.74 11.23
C TYR A 113 17.52 -4.10 10.82
N ARG A 114 17.89 -5.38 10.87
CA ARG A 114 19.21 -5.86 10.49
C ARG A 114 19.48 -5.65 9.00
N HIS A 115 18.55 -6.07 8.15
CA HIS A 115 18.74 -6.08 6.71
C HIS A 115 18.67 -4.68 6.10
N TYR A 116 17.71 -3.86 6.52
CA TYR A 116 17.45 -2.56 5.91
C TYR A 116 18.16 -1.38 6.58
N LEU A 117 18.39 -1.47 7.89
CA LEU A 117 18.87 -0.34 8.69
C LEU A 117 20.22 -0.63 9.36
N ASN A 118 20.79 -1.83 9.16
CA ASN A 118 22.01 -2.30 9.80
C ASN A 118 21.99 -2.14 11.34
N LYS A 119 20.84 -2.40 11.98
CA LYS A 119 20.63 -2.25 13.44
C LYS A 119 20.22 -3.56 14.10
N GLU A 120 21.18 -4.28 14.67
CA GLU A 120 20.90 -5.60 15.27
C GLU A 120 20.26 -5.54 16.67
N THR A 121 20.41 -4.43 17.40
CA THR A 121 19.94 -4.29 18.79
C THR A 121 18.79 -3.30 18.95
N ALA A 122 18.10 -2.93 17.86
CA ALA A 122 17.10 -1.87 17.84
C ALA A 122 15.85 -2.13 18.69
N ILE A 123 15.47 -3.39 18.94
CA ILE A 123 14.16 -3.74 19.52
C ILE A 123 14.19 -3.75 21.05
N SER A 124 14.28 -2.56 21.65
CA SER A 124 14.15 -2.37 23.10
C SER A 124 12.71 -2.05 23.52
N PHE A 125 12.07 -1.10 22.83
CA PHE A 125 10.67 -0.79 23.06
C PHE A 125 9.79 -1.90 22.49
N LYS A 126 8.62 -2.12 23.10
CA LYS A 126 7.72 -3.22 22.73
C LYS A 126 6.41 -2.76 22.11
N THR A 127 6.20 -1.45 21.99
CA THR A 127 4.95 -0.87 21.48
C THR A 127 5.04 -0.65 19.98
N LEU A 128 3.96 -0.99 19.29
CA LEU A 128 3.76 -0.76 17.86
C LEU A 128 2.58 0.20 17.66
N GLU A 129 2.72 1.15 16.74
CA GLU A 129 1.67 2.09 16.38
C GLU A 129 1.31 1.90 14.91
N TYR A 130 0.02 1.71 14.61
CA TYR A 130 -0.47 1.38 13.26
C TYR A 130 -1.19 2.55 12.61
N TYR A 131 -1.17 2.62 11.28
CA TYR A 131 -1.64 3.76 10.48
C TYR A 131 -2.33 3.30 9.20
N ASP A 132 -3.15 4.17 8.60
CA ASP A 132 -3.80 3.89 7.30
C ASP A 132 -2.88 4.08 6.12
N ALA A 133 -1.98 5.04 6.23
CA ALA A 133 -1.16 5.47 5.11
C ALA A 133 0.20 6.00 5.58
N ILE A 134 1.16 5.95 4.67
CA ILE A 134 2.45 6.63 4.75
C ILE A 134 2.67 7.41 3.45
N SER A 135 3.25 8.60 3.56
CA SER A 135 3.76 9.35 2.41
C SER A 135 5.21 9.74 2.63
N TYR A 136 5.95 9.90 1.54
CA TYR A 136 7.34 10.34 1.55
C TYR A 136 7.75 10.83 0.16
N THR A 137 8.84 11.59 0.10
CA THR A 137 9.46 12.04 -1.16
C THR A 137 10.80 11.35 -1.33
N ILE A 138 11.12 10.93 -2.56
CA ILE A 138 12.42 10.39 -2.93
C ILE A 138 13.15 11.38 -3.84
N ILE A 139 14.38 11.71 -3.48
CA ILE A 139 15.30 12.49 -4.32
C ILE A 139 15.78 11.59 -5.46
N LYS A 140 15.34 11.91 -6.67
CA LYS A 140 15.77 11.33 -7.97
C LYS A 140 16.00 12.50 -8.95
N GLU A 141 16.20 12.23 -10.25
CA GLU A 141 16.32 13.29 -11.28
C GLU A 141 15.11 14.24 -11.23
N ASP A 142 13.91 13.67 -11.17
CA ASP A 142 12.68 14.34 -10.75
C ASP A 142 12.27 13.78 -9.39
N ASN A 143 12.07 14.66 -8.41
CA ASN A 143 11.60 14.23 -7.09
C ASN A 143 10.27 13.50 -7.23
N VAL A 144 10.16 12.32 -6.60
CA VAL A 144 8.95 11.50 -6.65
C VAL A 144 8.25 11.55 -5.31
N ASP A 145 7.02 12.07 -5.30
CA ASP A 145 6.12 11.99 -4.15
C ASP A 145 5.37 10.66 -4.19
N ILE A 146 5.45 9.91 -3.10
CA ILE A 146 4.82 8.59 -2.93
C ILE A 146 3.85 8.64 -1.77
N SER A 147 2.67 8.05 -1.97
CA SER A 147 1.67 7.79 -0.94
C SER A 147 1.25 6.33 -1.05
N ILE A 148 1.26 5.61 0.07
CA ILE A 148 0.93 4.18 0.14
C ILE A 148 -0.07 3.96 1.27
N HIS A 149 -1.15 3.22 0.96
CA HIS A 149 -2.25 2.94 1.86
C HIS A 149 -2.36 1.44 2.16
N VAL A 150 -2.89 1.12 3.35
CA VAL A 150 -3.27 -0.25 3.69
C VAL A 150 -4.35 -0.74 2.73
N GLY A 151 -4.16 -1.94 2.19
CA GLY A 151 -5.03 -2.56 1.19
C GLY A 151 -4.54 -2.38 -0.25
N GLU A 152 -3.54 -1.54 -0.50
CA GLU A 152 -2.96 -1.41 -1.84
C GLU A 152 -2.00 -2.54 -2.18
N VAL A 153 -1.87 -2.80 -3.48
CA VAL A 153 -0.83 -3.67 -4.01
C VAL A 153 0.34 -2.82 -4.45
N ILE A 154 1.55 -3.24 -4.08
CA ILE A 154 2.82 -2.66 -4.51
C ILE A 154 3.55 -3.61 -5.45
N ASP A 155 4.34 -3.03 -6.35
CA ASP A 155 5.29 -3.70 -7.22
C ASP A 155 6.72 -3.35 -6.80
N ILE A 156 7.56 -4.36 -6.66
CA ILE A 156 8.95 -4.25 -6.23
C ILE A 156 9.80 -4.92 -7.31
N GLU A 157 10.85 -4.24 -7.77
CA GLU A 157 11.78 -4.81 -8.72
C GLU A 157 12.87 -5.57 -7.98
N ASP A 158 13.09 -6.81 -8.38
CA ASP A 158 14.21 -7.62 -7.88
C ASP A 158 15.49 -7.16 -8.58
N ASP A 159 16.36 -6.51 -7.78
CA ASP A 159 17.66 -5.96 -8.17
C ASP A 159 18.57 -6.96 -8.90
N GLY A 160 18.31 -8.28 -8.81
CA GLY A 160 19.11 -9.31 -9.46
C GLY A 160 18.59 -9.82 -10.80
N THR A 161 17.29 -9.68 -11.08
CA THR A 161 16.66 -10.43 -12.18
C THR A 161 15.78 -9.59 -13.11
N LYS A 162 15.56 -8.30 -12.81
CA LYS A 162 14.55 -7.44 -13.47
C LYS A 162 13.13 -8.04 -13.42
N ASN A 163 12.91 -9.02 -12.54
CA ASN A 163 11.58 -9.54 -12.28
C ASN A 163 10.88 -8.62 -11.30
N TRP A 164 9.57 -8.60 -11.43
CA TRP A 164 8.69 -7.83 -10.57
C TRP A 164 8.03 -8.77 -9.59
N GLU A 165 8.20 -8.46 -8.31
CA GLU A 165 7.48 -9.07 -7.22
C GLU A 165 6.32 -8.17 -6.82
N TYR A 166 5.25 -8.77 -6.30
CA TYR A 166 4.04 -8.05 -5.94
C TYR A 166 3.64 -8.39 -4.52
N ALA A 167 3.18 -7.40 -3.77
CA ALA A 167 2.74 -7.60 -2.39
C ALA A 167 1.54 -6.72 -2.05
N LEU A 168 0.65 -7.24 -1.20
CA LEU A 168 -0.44 -6.49 -0.60
C LEU A 168 0.02 -5.82 0.70
N ILE A 169 -0.21 -4.52 0.85
CA ILE A 169 0.03 -3.80 2.11
C ILE A 169 -1.05 -4.19 3.12
N ARG A 170 -0.73 -5.13 4.01
CA ARG A 170 -1.61 -5.56 5.10
C ARG A 170 -1.64 -4.59 6.27
N GLY A 171 -0.55 -3.89 6.51
CA GLY A 171 -0.44 -2.95 7.62
C GLY A 171 0.75 -2.02 7.48
N ILE A 172 0.61 -0.82 8.03
CA ILE A 172 1.67 0.18 8.13
C ILE A 172 1.84 0.47 9.61
N PHE A 173 3.06 0.36 10.12
CA PHE A 173 3.32 0.64 11.54
C PHE A 173 4.64 1.36 11.76
N THR A 174 4.74 2.06 12.89
CA THR A 174 5.98 2.62 13.39
C THR A 174 6.41 1.90 14.66
N HIS A 175 7.73 1.87 14.88
CA HIS A 175 8.36 1.34 16.07
C HIS A 175 9.50 2.28 16.50
N GLN A 176 9.54 2.59 17.79
CA GLN A 176 10.64 3.34 18.39
C GLN A 176 11.80 2.41 18.71
N ALA A 177 12.98 2.65 18.15
CA ALA A 177 14.17 1.86 18.41
C ALA A 177 14.88 2.31 19.72
N ASN A 178 15.94 1.58 20.08
CA ASN A 178 16.75 1.84 21.28
C ASN A 178 17.52 3.17 21.26
N ASP A 179 17.66 3.81 20.10
CA ASP A 179 18.20 5.15 19.91
C ASP A 179 17.12 6.25 20.05
N TYR A 180 15.93 5.88 20.52
CA TYR A 180 14.76 6.75 20.70
C TYR A 180 14.19 7.32 19.39
N LYS A 181 14.68 6.87 18.22
CA LYS A 181 14.16 7.26 16.92
C LYS A 181 13.00 6.35 16.49
N LYS A 182 12.04 6.91 15.74
CA LYS A 182 10.92 6.16 15.18
C LYS A 182 11.24 5.70 13.76
N TYR A 183 10.94 4.44 13.46
CA TYR A 183 11.11 3.85 12.13
C TYR A 183 9.79 3.28 11.64
N ALA A 184 9.52 3.38 10.34
CA ALA A 184 8.29 2.88 9.73
C ALA A 184 8.53 1.59 8.93
N PHE A 185 7.53 0.71 8.95
CA PHE A 185 7.56 -0.60 8.32
C PHE A 185 6.21 -0.95 7.72
N PHE A 186 6.26 -1.79 6.68
CA PHE A 186 5.13 -2.48 6.09
C PHE A 186 5.00 -3.88 6.66
N ILE A 187 3.76 -4.33 6.77
CA ILE A 187 3.39 -5.75 6.85
C ILE A 187 2.83 -6.14 5.49
N LEU A 188 3.42 -7.14 4.86
CA LEU A 188 3.14 -7.58 3.50
C LEU A 188 2.61 -9.01 3.47
N ASP A 189 1.64 -9.23 2.58
CA ASP A 189 1.32 -10.57 2.06
C ASP A 189 1.77 -10.63 0.60
N TRP A 190 2.64 -11.58 0.26
CA TRP A 190 3.26 -11.67 -1.06
C TRP A 190 2.37 -12.38 -2.07
N TYR A 191 2.36 -11.92 -3.31
CA TYR A 191 1.77 -12.67 -4.41
C TYR A 191 2.83 -13.57 -5.03
N TYR A 192 2.49 -14.85 -5.21
CA TYR A 192 3.32 -15.80 -5.93
C TYR A 192 2.65 -16.19 -7.25
N ASN A 193 3.45 -16.26 -8.32
CA ASN A 193 2.95 -16.69 -9.62
C ASN A 193 2.60 -18.19 -9.56
N THR A 194 1.36 -18.55 -9.90
CA THR A 194 0.94 -19.96 -9.87
C THR A 194 1.35 -20.73 -11.13
N GLY A 195 1.89 -20.05 -12.14
CA GLY A 195 2.22 -20.60 -13.46
C GLY A 195 0.99 -20.83 -14.36
N ARG A 196 -0.22 -20.56 -13.85
CA ARG A 196 -1.48 -20.71 -14.58
C ARG A 196 -1.89 -19.39 -15.22
N ILE A 197 -2.63 -19.53 -16.31
CA ILE A 197 -3.26 -18.43 -17.05
C ILE A 197 -4.76 -18.67 -16.99
N ASP A 198 -5.54 -17.62 -16.82
CA ASP A 198 -6.99 -17.67 -16.90
C ASP A 198 -7.42 -17.80 -18.37
N ASP A 199 -8.22 -18.82 -18.69
CA ASP A 199 -8.56 -19.13 -20.09
C ASP A 199 -9.46 -18.07 -20.75
N LEU A 200 -10.23 -17.33 -19.96
CA LEU A 200 -11.16 -16.31 -20.47
C LEU A 200 -10.44 -14.98 -20.74
N THR A 201 -9.65 -14.53 -19.77
CA THR A 201 -8.98 -13.23 -19.83
C THR A 201 -7.58 -13.33 -20.42
N GLY A 202 -6.94 -14.50 -20.39
CA GLY A 202 -5.51 -14.62 -20.70
C GLY A 202 -4.59 -14.00 -19.64
N CYS A 203 -5.12 -13.51 -18.51
CA CYS A 203 -4.32 -12.96 -17.43
C CYS A 203 -3.60 -14.05 -16.64
N ARG A 204 -2.42 -13.73 -16.11
CA ARG A 204 -1.70 -14.61 -15.19
C ARG A 204 -2.43 -14.69 -13.84
N ILE A 205 -2.53 -15.91 -13.31
CA ILE A 205 -3.11 -16.18 -11.99
C ILE A 205 -1.99 -16.21 -10.94
N TYR A 206 -2.15 -15.39 -9.92
CA TYR A 206 -1.30 -15.34 -8.74
C TYR A 206 -2.06 -15.87 -7.52
N GLY A 207 -1.32 -16.48 -6.60
CA GLY A 207 -1.83 -16.80 -5.27
C GLY A 207 -1.33 -15.75 -4.28
N LEU A 208 -2.13 -15.42 -3.27
CA LEU A 208 -1.69 -14.61 -2.14
C LEU A 208 -1.12 -15.53 -1.04
N GLN A 209 0.00 -15.13 -0.47
CA GLN A 209 0.68 -15.86 0.59
C GLN A 209 -0.23 -16.05 1.81
N GLU A 210 -0.22 -17.26 2.39
CA GLU A 210 -0.91 -17.51 3.64
C GLU A 210 -0.11 -16.95 4.84
N SER A 211 -0.82 -16.40 5.82
CA SER A 211 -0.23 -15.78 7.02
C SER A 211 0.72 -16.65 7.86
N LYS A 212 0.75 -17.98 7.66
CA LYS A 212 1.61 -18.93 8.38
C LYS A 212 2.90 -19.27 7.62
N ASP A 213 3.03 -18.85 6.38
CA ASP A 213 4.26 -19.07 5.63
C ASP A 213 5.41 -18.28 6.25
N VAL A 214 6.58 -18.92 6.35
CA VAL A 214 7.79 -18.36 6.97
C VAL A 214 8.94 -18.21 5.98
N LEU A 215 8.75 -18.67 4.73
CA LEU A 215 9.74 -18.58 3.67
C LEU A 215 9.99 -17.12 3.29
N TRP A 216 8.96 -16.29 3.31
CA TRP A 216 9.04 -14.87 2.98
C TRP A 216 8.87 -14.03 4.25
N PRO A 217 9.75 -13.07 4.53
CA PRO A 217 9.49 -12.10 5.58
C PRO A 217 8.20 -11.35 5.30
N HIS A 218 7.41 -11.08 6.35
CA HIS A 218 6.21 -10.25 6.25
C HIS A 218 6.49 -8.79 6.60
N ILE A 219 7.61 -8.48 7.26
CA ILE A 219 7.91 -7.12 7.72
C ILE A 219 9.05 -6.56 6.91
N HIS A 220 8.80 -5.43 6.26
CA HIS A 220 9.77 -4.73 5.42
C HIS A 220 9.82 -3.25 5.78
N SER A 221 10.97 -2.61 5.61
CA SER A 221 11.03 -1.15 5.72
C SER A 221 10.33 -0.51 4.52
N PHE A 222 9.68 0.64 4.71
CA PHE A 222 8.84 1.24 3.67
C PHE A 222 9.59 1.61 2.37
N HIS A 223 10.90 1.85 2.45
CA HIS A 223 11.73 2.26 1.30
C HIS A 223 11.90 1.22 0.20
N ILE A 224 11.45 -0.02 0.40
CA ILE A 224 11.39 -1.02 -0.67
C ILE A 224 10.46 -0.58 -1.82
N VAL A 225 9.58 0.40 -1.56
CA VAL A 225 8.74 1.04 -2.57
C VAL A 225 9.37 2.37 -2.96
N ASP A 226 9.92 2.41 -4.17
CA ASP A 226 10.70 3.55 -4.67
C ASP A 226 10.01 4.33 -5.82
N ARG A 227 8.76 3.95 -6.12
CA ARG A 227 7.89 4.54 -7.13
C ARG A 227 6.43 4.39 -6.70
N ASN A 228 5.56 5.18 -7.31
CA ASN A 228 4.12 4.96 -7.16
C ASN A 228 3.75 3.57 -7.68
N PRO A 229 2.87 2.80 -7.01
CA PRO A 229 2.45 1.50 -7.50
C PRO A 229 1.73 1.61 -8.83
N HIS A 230 2.06 0.73 -9.78
CA HIS A 230 1.41 0.65 -11.09
C HIS A 230 0.87 -0.75 -11.35
N VAL A 231 0.48 -1.46 -10.29
CA VAL A 231 -0.06 -2.81 -10.38
C VAL A 231 -1.45 -2.91 -9.77
N HIS A 232 -2.29 -3.72 -10.40
CA HIS A 232 -3.61 -4.01 -9.89
C HIS A 232 -3.92 -5.51 -9.98
N PHE A 233 -4.47 -6.04 -8.90
CA PHE A 233 -4.93 -7.42 -8.81
C PHE A 233 -6.43 -7.44 -8.59
N VAL A 234 -7.10 -8.29 -9.37
CA VAL A 234 -8.53 -8.54 -9.23
C VAL A 234 -8.69 -9.94 -8.63
N TYR A 235 -9.55 -10.09 -7.64
CA TYR A 235 -9.82 -11.39 -7.06
C TYR A 235 -10.37 -12.35 -8.12
N ASN A 236 -9.75 -13.53 -8.27
CA ASN A 236 -10.15 -14.53 -9.26
C ASN A 236 -11.32 -15.36 -8.74
N CYS A 237 -12.50 -14.74 -8.65
CA CYS A 237 -13.68 -15.40 -8.12
C CYS A 237 -14.20 -16.51 -9.05
N LYS A 238 -14.21 -17.76 -8.57
CA LYS A 238 -14.88 -18.90 -9.23
C LYS A 238 -16.29 -19.09 -8.67
N ALA A 239 -17.16 -19.81 -9.39
CA ALA A 239 -18.62 -19.92 -9.17
C ALA A 239 -19.15 -20.19 -7.74
N ASN A 240 -18.30 -20.48 -6.76
CA ASN A 240 -18.63 -20.69 -5.35
C ASN A 240 -18.25 -19.51 -4.42
N CYS A 241 -18.04 -18.29 -4.93
CA CYS A 241 -17.88 -17.12 -4.06
C CYS A 241 -19.23 -16.69 -3.48
N THR A 242 -19.63 -17.27 -2.35
CA THR A 242 -20.57 -16.61 -1.46
C THR A 242 -19.86 -15.46 -0.73
N ASN A 243 -20.61 -14.52 -0.13
CA ASN A 243 -20.19 -13.25 0.51
C ASN A 243 -18.96 -13.28 1.47
N GLU A 244 -18.36 -14.45 1.71
CA GLU A 244 -17.09 -14.63 2.42
C GLU A 244 -15.90 -14.68 1.43
N HIS A 245 -15.64 -13.55 0.79
CA HIS A 245 -14.56 -13.34 -0.18
C HIS A 245 -13.13 -13.58 0.35
N LYS A 246 -12.95 -13.92 1.65
CA LYS A 246 -11.64 -13.87 2.32
C LYS A 246 -11.07 -15.23 2.74
N THR A 247 -11.85 -16.31 2.69
CA THR A 247 -11.46 -17.56 3.40
C THR A 247 -11.06 -18.73 2.51
N ASN A 248 -11.58 -18.83 1.27
CA ASN A 248 -11.48 -20.08 0.50
C ASN A 248 -10.78 -19.98 -0.86
N ASN A 249 -10.45 -18.79 -1.36
CA ASN A 249 -9.80 -18.65 -2.67
C ASN A 249 -8.82 -17.48 -2.67
N LEU A 250 -7.53 -17.74 -2.42
CA LEU A 250 -6.49 -16.70 -2.46
C LEU A 250 -5.93 -16.49 -3.87
N GLU A 251 -6.70 -16.80 -4.92
CA GLU A 251 -6.29 -16.58 -6.31
C GLU A 251 -6.70 -15.19 -6.80
N TYR A 252 -5.79 -14.53 -7.50
CA TYR A 252 -5.96 -13.20 -8.06
C TYR A 252 -5.44 -13.17 -9.49
N LEU A 253 -6.10 -12.38 -10.34
CA LEU A 253 -5.65 -12.07 -11.69
C LEU A 253 -4.81 -10.81 -11.65
N ARG A 254 -3.58 -10.87 -12.18
CA ARG A 254 -2.81 -9.66 -12.46
C ARG A 254 -3.47 -8.97 -13.64
N ASN A 255 -4.02 -7.79 -13.40
CA ASN A 255 -4.80 -7.11 -14.40
C ASN A 255 -3.88 -6.35 -15.37
N GLU A 256 -3.60 -6.96 -16.53
CA GLU A 256 -2.72 -6.39 -17.56
C GLU A 256 -3.47 -5.48 -18.54
N PHE A 257 -4.79 -5.64 -18.65
CA PHE A 257 -5.61 -4.96 -19.67
C PHE A 257 -5.76 -3.46 -19.44
N PHE A 258 -5.73 -3.00 -18.19
CA PHE A 258 -5.92 -1.58 -17.91
C PHE A 258 -4.63 -0.77 -18.15
N TYR A 259 -3.47 -1.41 -18.36
CA TYR A 259 -2.19 -0.73 -18.58
C TYR A 259 -1.77 -0.63 -20.06
N LEU A 260 -2.47 -1.32 -20.96
CA LEU A 260 -2.27 -1.20 -22.41
C LEU A 260 -3.44 -0.43 -23.03
N ALA A 261 -3.41 0.90 -22.94
CA ALA A 261 -4.20 1.72 -23.84
C ALA A 261 -3.49 1.74 -25.22
N VAL A 262 -4.08 1.09 -26.22
CA VAL A 262 -3.76 1.30 -27.64
C VAL A 262 -4.14 2.73 -28.03
#